data_AF-V6HCP7-F1
#
_entry.id   AF-V6HCP7-F1
#
_cell.length_a   1.000
_cell.length_b   1.000
_cell.length_c   1.000
_cell.angle_alpha   90.00
_cell.angle_beta   90.00
_cell.angle_gamma   90.00
#
_symmetry.space_group_name_H-M   'P 1'
#
loop_
_entity.id
_entity.type
_entity.pdbx_description
1 polymer ?
#
loop_
_entity_poly.entity_id
_entity_poly.type
_entity_poly.pdbx_seq_one_letter_code
_entity_poly.pdbx_strand_id
1 'polypeptide(L)'
;MPKSRHPGNGREKGPKVIYIRKLRFEEAYRLLDSGIQDAFLKGETLVEVVHGIGEGVLKRMTEDYIQNHDFLKVLEDGGLFIGNPGSTLIEIMGPSAQDLKKYVR
;
A
#
# COMPACT_ATOMS: atom_id res chain seq x y z
N MET A 1 -7.50 -21.97 -13.96
CA MET A 1 -7.35 -21.09 -12.78
C MET A 1 -8.16 -19.82 -13.02
N PRO A 2 -9.12 -19.45 -12.16
CA PRO A 2 -9.99 -18.31 -12.46
C PRO A 2 -9.19 -17.01 -12.32
N LYS A 3 -9.07 -16.28 -13.44
CA LYS A 3 -8.60 -14.89 -13.48
C LYS A 3 -9.66 -14.04 -12.78
N SER A 4 -9.36 -13.49 -11.62
CA SER A 4 -10.16 -12.45 -10.98
C SER A 4 -10.13 -11.18 -11.84
N ARG A 5 -11.00 -11.13 -12.85
CA ARG A 5 -11.33 -9.93 -13.60
C ARG A 5 -12.04 -8.96 -12.66
N HIS A 6 -11.30 -7.99 -12.14
CA HIS A 6 -11.94 -6.74 -11.70
C HIS A 6 -12.29 -5.93 -12.96
N PRO A 7 -13.57 -5.57 -13.17
CA PRO A 7 -13.98 -4.76 -14.31
C PRO A 7 -13.54 -3.31 -14.07
N GLY A 8 -12.50 -2.87 -14.79
CA GLY A 8 -12.03 -1.49 -14.76
C GLY A 8 -13.02 -0.58 -15.48
N ASN A 9 -13.71 0.29 -14.72
CA ASN A 9 -14.47 1.40 -15.26
C ASN A 9 -14.16 2.66 -14.46
N GLY A 10 -13.56 3.66 -15.12
CA GLY A 10 -13.14 4.94 -14.55
C GLY A 10 -11.63 5.04 -14.42
N ARG A 11 -11.03 6.01 -15.15
CA ARG A 11 -9.64 6.47 -15.11
C ARG A 11 -8.80 5.82 -14.01
N GLU A 12 -7.87 4.94 -14.37
CA GLU A 12 -6.93 4.30 -13.45
C GLU A 12 -6.22 5.36 -12.61
N LYS A 13 -6.76 5.64 -11.43
CA LYS A 13 -6.09 6.44 -10.42
C LYS A 13 -4.92 5.58 -9.98
N GLY A 14 -3.70 6.06 -10.21
CA GLY A 14 -2.49 5.38 -9.77
C GLY A 14 -2.53 5.10 -8.25
N PRO A 15 -1.61 4.27 -7.75
CA PRO A 15 -1.61 3.87 -6.35
C PRO A 15 -1.63 5.08 -5.42
N LYS A 16 -2.31 4.95 -4.28
CA LYS A 16 -2.25 5.96 -3.22
C LYS A 16 -0.81 6.02 -2.70
N VAL A 17 -0.15 7.17 -2.84
CA VAL A 17 1.25 7.32 -2.42
C VAL A 17 1.34 7.81 -0.97
N ILE A 18 2.17 7.16 -0.16
CA ILE A 18 2.52 7.56 1.22
C ILE A 18 4.02 7.86 1.26
N TYR A 19 4.39 9.11 1.56
CA TYR A 19 5.78 9.54 1.64
C TYR A 19 6.28 9.49 3.08
N ILE A 20 7.17 8.55 3.38
CA ILE A 20 7.79 8.45 4.72
C ILE A 20 9.30 8.74 4.70
N ARG A 21 9.90 8.93 3.52
CA ARG A 21 11.31 9.31 3.37
C ARG A 21 11.65 10.60 4.13
N LYS A 22 12.88 10.70 4.63
CA LYS A 22 13.43 11.85 5.38
C LYS A 22 12.75 12.11 6.74
N LEU A 23 11.88 11.22 7.21
CA LEU A 23 11.31 11.29 8.56
C LEU A 23 12.16 10.46 9.53
N ARG A 24 12.06 10.78 10.82
CA ARG A 24 12.58 9.88 11.86
C ARG A 24 11.73 8.60 11.89
N PHE A 25 12.33 7.50 12.34
CA PHE A 25 11.69 6.18 12.38
C PHE A 25 10.27 6.23 12.95
N GLU A 26 10.12 6.80 14.15
CA GLU A 26 8.83 6.91 14.85
C GLU A 26 7.78 7.75 14.10
N GLU A 27 8.21 8.81 13.42
CA GLU A 27 7.32 9.67 12.63
C GLU A 27 6.89 8.95 11.35
N ALA A 28 7.82 8.26 10.69
CA ALA A 28 7.57 7.44 9.53
C ALA A 28 6.59 6.31 9.84
N TYR A 29 6.76 5.63 10.98
CA TYR A 29 5.87 4.55 11.41
C TYR A 29 4.45 5.06 11.65
N ARG A 30 4.28 6.15 12.41
CA ARG A 30 2.95 6.75 12.65
C ARG A 30 2.27 7.19 11.36
N LEU A 31 3.04 7.75 10.42
CA LEU A 31 2.50 8.18 9.13
C LEU A 31 2.12 6.99 8.23
N LEU A 32 2.92 5.93 8.26
CA LEU A 32 2.60 4.69 7.55
C LEU A 32 1.31 4.07 8.08
N ASP A 33 1.21 3.89 9.39
CA ASP A 33 0.04 3.29 10.05
C ASP A 33 -1.25 4.06 9.74
N SER A 34 -1.26 5.36 10.05
CA SER A 34 -2.42 6.21 9.77
C SER A 34 -2.75 6.33 8.28
N GLY A 35 -1.73 6.34 7.41
CA GLY A 35 -1.89 6.40 5.97
C GLY A 35 -2.51 5.12 5.38
N ILE A 36 -2.12 3.95 5.90
CA ILE A 36 -2.70 2.66 5.50
C ILE A 36 -4.14 2.54 6.00
N GLN A 37 -4.43 2.96 7.24
CA GLN A 37 -5.79 2.97 7.76
C GLN A 37 -6.70 3.89 6.93
N ASP A 38 -6.23 5.09 6.57
CA ASP A 38 -6.95 6.01 5.69
C ASP A 38 -7.20 5.41 4.29
N ALA A 39 -6.20 4.74 3.73
CA ALA A 39 -6.32 4.05 2.44
C ALA A 39 -7.37 2.92 2.50
N PHE A 40 -7.32 2.11 3.56
CA PHE A 40 -8.28 1.02 3.79
C PHE A 40 -9.71 1.55 3.92
N LEU A 41 -9.94 2.58 4.74
CA LEU A 41 -11.27 3.19 4.93
C LEU A 41 -11.82 3.85 3.66
N LYS A 42 -10.95 4.30 2.77
CA LYS A 42 -11.32 4.82 1.45
C LYS A 42 -11.53 3.73 0.40
N GLY A 43 -11.24 2.48 0.73
CA GLY A 43 -11.30 1.34 -0.18
C GLY A 43 -10.29 1.46 -1.32
N GLU A 44 -9.13 2.08 -1.06
CA GLU A 44 -7.99 2.07 -1.97
C GLU A 44 -7.41 0.64 -1.99
N THR A 45 -7.17 0.10 -3.17
CA THR A 45 -6.67 -1.28 -3.33
C THR A 45 -5.15 -1.34 -3.47
N LEU A 46 -4.52 -0.25 -3.92
CA LEU A 46 -3.09 -0.15 -4.16
C LEU A 46 -2.49 1.06 -3.45
N VAL A 47 -1.39 0.83 -2.72
CA VAL A 47 -0.63 1.84 -2.00
C VAL A 47 0.84 1.74 -2.37
N GLU A 48 1.47 2.87 -2.71
CA GLU A 48 2.92 2.97 -2.87
C GLU A 48 3.53 3.68 -1.66
N VAL A 49 4.37 2.99 -0.91
CA VAL A 49 5.08 3.56 0.24
C VAL A 49 6.47 3.99 -0.19
N VAL A 50 6.71 5.29 -0.22
CA VAL A 50 8.01 5.89 -0.59
C VAL A 50 8.85 6.09 0.67
N HIS A 51 9.64 5.07 0.99
CA HIS A 51 10.56 5.05 2.14
C HIS A 51 11.96 5.64 1.84
N GLY A 52 12.31 5.77 0.56
CA GLY A 52 13.65 6.14 0.11
C GLY A 52 14.63 4.96 0.17
N ILE A 53 15.77 5.10 -0.50
CA ILE A 53 16.79 4.03 -0.57
C ILE A 53 17.53 3.94 0.77
N GLY A 54 18.27 5.01 1.13
CA GLY A 54 18.98 5.13 2.42
C GLY A 54 19.80 3.90 2.80
N GLU A 55 19.95 3.67 4.09
CA GLU A 55 20.50 2.41 4.66
C GLU A 55 19.45 1.29 4.76
N GLY A 56 18.29 1.47 4.10
CA GLY A 56 17.17 0.52 4.14
C GLY A 56 16.42 0.46 5.47
N VAL A 57 16.66 1.38 6.41
CA VAL A 57 15.97 1.38 7.73
C VAL A 57 14.46 1.50 7.57
N LEU A 58 13.98 2.46 6.78
CA LEU A 58 12.54 2.65 6.56
C LEU A 58 11.94 1.60 5.62
N LYS A 59 12.75 1.00 4.74
CA LYS A 59 12.35 -0.15 3.92
C LYS A 59 12.02 -1.34 4.82
N ARG A 60 12.95 -1.72 5.70
CA ARG A 60 12.75 -2.81 6.68
C ARG A 60 11.55 -2.55 7.57
N MET A 61 11.42 -1.33 8.10
CA MET A 61 10.24 -0.94 8.88
C MET A 61 8.93 -1.11 8.11
N THR A 62 8.90 -0.76 6.82
CA THR A 62 7.73 -0.93 5.96
C THR A 62 7.43 -2.42 5.73
N GLU A 63 8.45 -3.23 5.45
CA GLU A 63 8.31 -4.68 5.26
C GLU A 63 7.81 -5.37 6.53
N ASP A 64 8.38 -5.04 7.69
CA ASP A 64 7.97 -5.54 9.00
C ASP A 64 6.52 -5.15 9.31
N TYR A 65 6.14 -3.89 9.03
CA TYR A 65 4.75 -3.45 9.18
C TYR A 65 3.80 -4.29 8.33
N ILE A 66 4.13 -4.54 7.06
CA ILE A 66 3.30 -5.34 6.15
C ILE A 66 3.17 -6.79 6.63
N GLN A 67 4.27 -7.41 7.05
CA GLN A 67 4.28 -8.79 7.53
C GLN A 67 3.45 -9.00 8.80
N ASN A 68 3.26 -7.95 9.60
CA ASN A 68 2.43 -7.98 10.81
C ASN A 68 0.94 -7.72 10.54
N HIS A 69 0.52 -7.47 9.29
CA HIS A 69 -0.86 -7.17 8.94
C HIS A 69 -1.35 -8.06 7.79
N ASP A 70 -2.16 -9.08 8.12
CA ASP A 70 -2.63 -10.12 7.18
C ASP A 70 -3.44 -9.60 5.97
N PHE A 71 -3.97 -8.39 6.04
CA PHE A 71 -4.72 -7.77 4.93
C PHE A 71 -3.83 -7.00 3.95
N LEU A 72 -2.52 -6.99 4.15
CA LEU A 72 -1.56 -6.32 3.27
C LEU A 72 -0.70 -7.36 2.56
N LYS A 73 -0.36 -7.07 1.30
CA LYS A 73 0.52 -7.92 0.51
C LYS A 73 1.46 -7.06 -0.33
N VAL A 74 2.75 -7.38 -0.31
CA VAL A 74 3.70 -6.77 -1.26
C VAL A 74 3.39 -7.28 -2.65
N LEU A 75 3.25 -6.37 -3.61
CA LEU A 75 3.17 -6.72 -5.02
C LEU A 75 4.57 -6.89 -5.58
N GLU A 76 4.99 -8.14 -5.73
CA GLU A 76 6.18 -8.53 -6.47
C GLU A 76 5.78 -8.90 -7.90
N ASP A 77 6.29 -8.20 -8.90
CA ASP A 77 6.05 -8.57 -10.30
C ASP A 77 7.05 -9.63 -10.73
N GLY A 78 6.73 -10.92 -10.55
CA GLY A 78 7.41 -12.03 -11.21
C GLY A 78 8.94 -12.12 -11.02
N GLY A 79 9.49 -11.50 -9.96
CA GLY A 79 10.94 -11.41 -9.71
C GLY A 79 11.66 -10.21 -10.34
N LEU A 80 10.96 -9.34 -11.08
CA LEU A 80 11.45 -8.03 -11.49
C LEU A 80 10.76 -6.93 -10.67
N PHE A 81 11.51 -6.24 -9.81
CA PHE A 81 11.04 -4.97 -9.23
C PHE A 81 10.91 -3.93 -10.35
N ILE A 82 9.69 -3.70 -10.86
CA ILE A 82 9.34 -2.55 -11.72
C ILE A 82 9.03 -1.30 -10.85
N GLY A 83 9.34 -1.36 -9.55
CA GLY A 83 9.19 -0.25 -8.62
C GLY A 83 10.44 0.63 -8.55
N ASN A 84 10.24 1.89 -8.16
CA ASN A 84 11.34 2.73 -7.73
C ASN A 84 12.04 2.04 -6.54
N PRO A 85 13.38 1.85 -6.53
CA PRO A 85 14.08 1.16 -5.44
C PRO A 85 13.90 1.84 -4.07
N GLY A 86 13.44 3.09 -4.05
CA GLY A 86 13.04 3.81 -2.85
C GLY A 86 11.55 3.68 -2.48
N SER A 87 10.80 2.77 -3.08
CA SER A 87 9.40 2.51 -2.73
C SER A 87 9.02 1.03 -2.74
N THR A 88 7.94 0.73 -2.03
CA THR A 88 7.32 -0.59 -1.96
C THR A 88 5.86 -0.45 -2.37
N LEU A 89 5.42 -1.27 -3.34
CA LEU A 89 4.02 -1.32 -3.78
C LEU A 89 3.27 -2.40 -3.00
N ILE A 90 2.13 -2.03 -2.44
CA ILE A 90 1.34 -2.84 -1.53
C ILE A 90 -0.09 -2.96 -2.08
N GLU A 91 -0.61 -4.17 -2.08
CA GLU A 91 -2.02 -4.47 -2.27
C GLU A 91 -2.73 -4.56 -0.92
N ILE A 92 -3.85 -3.85 -0.79
CA ILE A 92 -4.76 -3.94 0.35
C ILE A 92 -5.86 -4.94 0.00
N MET A 93 -5.86 -6.08 0.70
CA MET A 93 -6.88 -7.12 0.59
C MET A 93 -8.09 -6.74 1.47
N GLY A 94 -8.83 -5.73 1.02
CA GLY A 94 -10.01 -5.21 1.70
C GLY A 94 -11.20 -4.99 0.75
N PRO A 95 -12.39 -4.70 1.29
CA PRO A 95 -13.55 -4.33 0.47
C PRO A 95 -13.25 -3.08 -0.36
N SER A 96 -13.71 -3.06 -1.61
CA SER A 96 -13.52 -1.89 -2.48
C SER A 96 -14.29 -0.68 -1.94
N ALA A 97 -13.95 0.52 -2.43
CA ALA A 97 -14.70 1.75 -2.10
C ALA A 97 -16.22 1.63 -2.40
N GLN A 98 -16.59 0.84 -3.43
CA GLN A 98 -17.99 0.58 -3.76
C GLN A 98 -18.65 -0.39 -2.77
N ASP A 99 -17.90 -1.34 -2.23
CA ASP A 99 -18.39 -2.27 -1.21
C ASP A 99 -18.56 -1.57 0.14
N LEU A 100 -17.62 -0.71 0.53
CA LEU A 100 -17.71 0.07 1.76
C LEU A 100 -18.95 0.99 1.79
N LYS A 101 -19.30 1.59 0.65
CA LYS A 101 -20.54 2.40 0.51
C LYS A 101 -21.83 1.63 0.79
N LYS A 102 -21.81 0.29 0.72
CA LYS A 102 -22.99 -0.54 1.05
C LYS A 102 -23.18 -0.68 2.56
N TYR A 103 -22.13 -0.51 3.35
CA TYR A 103 -22.13 -0.70 4.80
C TYR A 103 -22.20 0.61 5.59
N VAL A 104 -21.75 1.72 5.02
CA VAL A 104 -21.90 3.06 5.61
C VAL A 104 -23.25 3.62 5.16
N ARG A 105 -24.24 3.60 6.07
CA ARG A 105 -25.61 4.06 5.84
C ARG A 105 -25.83 5.46 6.43
#